data_AF-Q28RU4-F1
#
_entry.id   AF-Q28RU4-F1
#
_cell.length_a   1.000
_cell.length_b   1.000
_cell.length_c   1.000
_cell.angle_alpha   90.00
_cell.angle_beta   90.00
_cell.angle_gamma   90.00
#
_symmetry.space_group_name_H-M   'P 1'
#
loop_
_entity.id
_entity.type
_entity.pdbx_description
1 polymer ?
#
loop_
_entity_poly.entity_id
_entity_poly.type
_entity_poly.pdbx_seq_one_letter_code
_entity_poly.pdbx_strand_id
1 'polypeptide(L)'
;MSANHRTARPRKILFLLIYLALTGVFSFAYYLQYYRHLDCFNELGRCYDPDIGFVYTESGMVWGVVAAVFASLAGLSVWRLRRR
;
A
#
# COMPACT_ATOMS: atom_id res chain seq x y z
N MET A 1 -2.74 -43.10 -9.14
CA MET A 1 -2.69 -41.63 -9.30
C MET A 1 -3.31 -40.99 -8.06
N SER A 2 -2.50 -40.52 -7.11
CA SER A 2 -2.99 -39.87 -5.89
C SER A 2 -2.92 -38.35 -6.06
N ALA A 3 -4.08 -37.71 -6.13
CA ALA A 3 -4.22 -36.27 -6.27
C ALA A 3 -3.81 -35.56 -4.98
N ASN A 4 -2.73 -34.78 -5.06
CA ASN A 4 -2.13 -34.07 -3.93
C ASN A 4 -2.96 -32.84 -3.55
N HIS A 5 -3.80 -32.95 -2.52
CA HIS A 5 -4.66 -31.88 -1.98
C HIS A 5 -3.90 -30.73 -1.26
N ARG A 6 -2.55 -30.66 -1.31
CA ARG A 6 -1.74 -29.67 -0.57
C ARG A 6 -1.48 -28.33 -1.29
N THR A 7 -2.01 -28.11 -2.50
CA THR A 7 -1.68 -26.93 -3.33
C THR A 7 -2.40 -25.63 -2.93
N ALA A 8 -3.43 -25.68 -2.08
CA ALA A 8 -4.23 -24.49 -1.75
C ALA A 8 -3.61 -23.56 -0.68
N ARG A 9 -2.77 -24.08 0.23
CA ARG A 9 -2.06 -23.28 1.26
C ARG A 9 -0.96 -22.36 0.69
N PRO A 10 -0.05 -22.81 -0.19
CA PRO A 10 1.03 -21.95 -0.69
C PRO A 10 0.49 -20.75 -1.48
N ARG A 11 -0.60 -20.95 -2.24
CA ARG A 11 -1.23 -19.87 -3.01
C ARG A 11 -1.76 -18.73 -2.12
N LYS A 12 -2.35 -19.07 -0.96
CA LYS A 12 -2.86 -18.05 -0.02
C LYS A 12 -1.74 -17.26 0.65
N ILE A 13 -0.65 -17.94 1.00
CA ILE A 13 0.54 -17.30 1.57
C ILE A 13 1.19 -16.39 0.53
N LEU A 14 1.30 -16.83 -0.72
CA LEU A 14 1.79 -16.00 -1.81
C LEU A 14 0.97 -14.71 -1.96
N PHE A 15 -0.37 -14.81 -2.00
CA PHE A 15 -1.21 -13.62 -2.07
C PHE A 15 -1.05 -12.69 -0.86
N LEU A 16 -0.92 -13.25 0.35
CA LEU A 16 -0.64 -12.46 1.55
C LEU A 16 0.68 -11.69 1.41
N LEU A 17 1.75 -12.36 0.98
CA LEU A 17 3.06 -11.72 0.77
C LEU A 17 2.98 -10.61 -0.29
N ILE A 18 2.25 -10.83 -1.38
CA ILE A 18 2.03 -9.83 -2.42
C ILE A 18 1.28 -8.62 -1.85
N TYR A 19 0.19 -8.82 -1.10
CA TYR A 19 -0.55 -7.71 -0.51
C TYR A 19 0.29 -6.93 0.51
N LEU A 20 1.12 -7.59 1.31
CA LEU A 20 2.04 -6.93 2.24
C LEU A 20 3.10 -6.12 1.50
N ALA A 21 3.69 -6.68 0.44
CA ALA A 21 4.67 -5.96 -0.38
C ALA A 21 4.04 -4.71 -1.03
N LEU A 22 2.85 -4.85 -1.62
CA LEU A 22 2.12 -3.72 -2.21
C LEU A 22 1.76 -2.67 -1.15
N THR A 23 1.33 -3.09 0.04
CA THR A 23 1.08 -2.18 1.17
C THR A 23 2.33 -1.36 1.49
N GLY A 24 3.50 -2.00 1.57
CA GLY A 24 4.78 -1.33 1.82
C GLY A 24 5.13 -0.32 0.72
N VAL A 25 5.06 -0.74 -0.55
CA VAL A 25 5.38 0.12 -1.70
C VAL A 25 4.47 1.34 -1.76
N PHE A 26 3.15 1.17 -1.62
CA PHE A 26 2.23 2.30 -1.69
C PHE A 26 2.25 3.18 -0.43
N SER A 27 2.52 2.60 0.74
CA SER A 27 2.78 3.40 1.95
C SER A 27 4.02 4.27 1.79
N PHE A 28 5.08 3.74 1.17
CA PHE A 28 6.28 4.50 0.88
C PHE A 28 6.03 5.60 -0.15
N ALA A 29 5.27 5.32 -1.20
CA ALA A 29 4.84 6.32 -2.18
C ALA A 29 4.00 7.43 -1.52
N TYR A 30 3.05 7.07 -0.65
CA TYR A 30 2.27 8.02 0.15
C TYR A 30 3.15 8.90 1.04
N TYR A 31 4.15 8.31 1.69
CA TYR A 31 5.09 9.05 2.52
C TYR A 31 5.86 10.10 1.71
N LEU A 32 6.43 9.68 0.57
CA LEU A 32 7.22 10.55 -0.29
C LEU A 32 6.40 11.63 -0.98
N GLN A 33 5.18 11.33 -1.42
CA GLN A 33 4.38 12.22 -2.25
C GLN A 33 3.45 13.14 -1.45
N TYR A 34 3.09 12.77 -0.22
CA TYR A 34 2.08 13.47 0.55
C TYR A 34 2.48 13.70 2.00
N TYR A 35 2.73 12.64 2.77
CA TYR A 35 2.88 12.75 4.23
C TYR A 35 4.04 13.68 4.66
N ARG A 36 5.18 13.59 3.97
CA ARG A 36 6.35 14.44 4.25
C ARG A 36 6.12 15.92 3.94
N HIS A 37 5.10 16.25 3.16
CA HIS A 37 4.83 17.59 2.65
C HIS A 37 3.55 18.21 3.23
N LEU A 38 2.95 17.58 4.25
CA LEU A 38 1.70 18.01 4.88
C LEU A 38 1.72 19.48 5.33
N ASP A 39 2.84 19.93 5.90
CA ASP A 39 2.98 21.30 6.42
C ASP A 39 3.30 22.35 5.34
N CYS A 40 3.45 21.94 4.08
CA CYS A 40 3.89 22.79 2.96
C CYS A 40 2.78 23.12 1.96
N PHE A 41 1.67 22.37 1.95
CA PHE A 41 0.60 22.60 0.99
C PHE A 41 -0.07 23.96 1.20
N ASN A 42 -0.22 24.72 0.11
CA ASN A 42 -0.94 25.99 0.10
C ASN A 42 -2.45 25.79 -0.17
N GLU A 43 -3.20 26.88 -0.31
CA GLU A 43 -4.65 26.89 -0.60
C GLU A 43 -5.04 26.16 -1.89
N LEU A 44 -4.08 25.97 -2.81
CA LEU A 44 -4.27 25.24 -4.07
C LEU A 44 -3.88 23.76 -3.97
N GLY A 45 -3.49 23.28 -2.77
CA GLY A 45 -3.04 21.92 -2.53
C GLY A 45 -1.71 21.58 -3.19
N ARG A 46 -0.81 22.57 -3.31
CA ARG A 46 0.52 22.41 -3.94
C ARG A 46 1.64 22.76 -2.97
N CYS A 47 2.71 21.97 -3.00
CA CYS A 47 3.95 22.23 -2.28
C CYS A 47 5.09 22.24 -3.31
N TYR A 48 5.83 23.35 -3.40
CA TYR A 48 6.99 23.47 -4.27
C TYR A 48 8.26 23.15 -3.48
N ASP A 49 9.03 22.20 -3.99
CA ASP A 49 10.35 21.85 -3.48
C ASP A 49 11.41 22.61 -4.30
N PRO A 50 12.07 23.64 -3.73
CA PRO A 50 13.04 24.46 -4.45
C PRO A 50 14.35 23.72 -4.75
N ASP A 51 14.69 22.68 -3.98
CA ASP A 51 15.97 21.98 -4.10
C ASP A 51 15.99 21.10 -5.36
N ILE A 52 14.86 20.46 -5.66
CA ILE A 52 14.70 19.58 -6.84
C ILE A 52 13.81 20.19 -7.93
N GLY A 53 13.23 21.37 -7.70
CA GLY A 53 12.34 22.06 -8.63
C GLY A 53 11.03 21.32 -8.92
N PHE A 54 10.57 20.46 -8.01
CA PHE A 54 9.39 19.62 -8.19
C PHE A 54 8.18 20.17 -7.42
N VAL A 55 6.98 19.97 -7.95
CA VAL A 55 5.73 20.36 -7.27
C VAL A 55 4.99 19.09 -6.82
N TYR A 56 4.89 18.92 -5.51
CA TYR A 56 4.03 17.93 -4.88
C TYR A 56 2.60 18.44 -4.81
N THR A 57 1.64 17.52 -4.89
CA THR A 57 0.21 17.84 -4.88
C THR A 57 -0.53 17.00 -3.85
N GLU A 58 -1.62 17.55 -3.28
CA GLU A 58 -2.44 16.82 -2.31
C GLU A 58 -3.04 15.52 -2.86
N SER A 59 -3.16 15.39 -4.19
CA SER A 59 -3.53 14.14 -4.84
C SER A 59 -2.59 12.97 -4.52
N GLY A 60 -1.37 13.22 -4.01
CA GLY A 60 -0.48 12.21 -3.44
C GLY A 60 -1.12 11.38 -2.32
N MET A 61 -2.17 11.89 -1.66
CA MET A 61 -3.05 11.17 -0.74
C MET A 61 -3.55 9.84 -1.32
N VAL A 62 -3.77 9.76 -2.64
CA VAL A 62 -4.33 8.57 -3.30
C VAL A 62 -3.48 7.33 -3.01
N TRP A 63 -2.17 7.47 -2.89
CA TRP A 63 -1.27 6.37 -2.57
C TRP A 63 -1.55 5.80 -1.18
N GLY A 64 -1.95 6.63 -0.22
CA GLY A 64 -2.33 6.21 1.13
C GLY A 64 -3.62 5.40 1.12
N VAL A 65 -4.59 5.82 0.30
CA VAL A 65 -5.84 5.06 0.09
C VAL A 65 -5.55 3.69 -0.52
N VAL A 66 -4.72 3.64 -1.56
CA VAL A 66 -4.31 2.37 -2.20
C VAL A 66 -3.56 1.47 -1.21
N ALA A 67 -2.67 2.03 -0.40
CA ALA A 67 -1.97 1.30 0.66
C ALA A 67 -2.96 0.71 1.69
N ALA A 68 -3.94 1.49 2.13
CA ALA A 68 -4.97 1.05 3.07
C ALA A 68 -5.83 -0.10 2.52
N VAL A 69 -6.14 -0.08 1.23
CA VAL A 69 -6.86 -1.19 0.56
C VAL A 69 -6.03 -2.47 0.62
N PHE A 70 -4.75 -2.43 0.24
CA PHE A 70 -3.90 -3.63 0.29
C PHE A 70 -3.64 -4.12 1.72
N ALA A 71 -3.50 -3.20 2.69
CA ALA A 71 -3.38 -3.55 4.10
C ALA A 71 -4.63 -4.30 4.59
N SER A 72 -5.81 -3.82 4.20
CA SER A 72 -7.09 -4.45 4.52
C SER A 72 -7.20 -5.85 3.92
N LEU A 73 -6.79 -6.03 2.66
CA LEU A 73 -6.76 -7.34 2.00
C LEU A 73 -5.78 -8.32 2.66
N ALA A 74 -4.60 -7.84 3.08
CA ALA A 74 -3.65 -8.63 3.85
C ALA A 74 -4.25 -9.06 5.20
N GLY A 75 -4.87 -8.14 5.94
CA GLY A 75 -5.55 -8.43 7.21
C GLY A 75 -6.68 -9.45 7.07
N LEU A 76 -7.53 -9.31 6.04
CA LEU A 76 -8.57 -10.29 5.71
C LEU A 76 -7.99 -11.66 5.38
N SER A 77 -6.85 -11.70 4.67
CA SER A 77 -6.17 -12.95 4.32
C SER A 77 -5.64 -13.67 5.55
N VAL A 78 -5.01 -12.93 6.48
CA VAL A 78 -4.56 -13.47 7.78
C VAL A 78 -5.74 -13.98 8.60
N TRP A 79 -6.82 -13.21 8.69
CA TRP A 79 -8.02 -13.61 9.44
C TRP A 79 -8.64 -14.89 8.88
N ARG A 80 -8.72 -15.04 7.56
CA ARG A 80 -9.19 -16.27 6.90
C ARG A 80 -8.25 -17.46 7.09
N LEU A 81 -6.95 -17.22 7.26
CA LEU A 81 -5.97 -18.27 7.58
C LEU A 81 -6.06 -18.72 9.04
N ARG A 82 -6.37 -17.80 9.97
CA ARG A 82 -6.54 -18.09 11.41
C ARG A 82 -7.88 -18.78 11.75
N ARG A 83 -8.93 -18.54 10.96
CA ARG A 83 -10.26 -19.15 11.14
C ARG A 83 -10.41 -20.54 10.51
N ARG A 84 -9.34 -21.11 9.93
CA ARG A 84 -9.32 -22.48 9.37
C ARG A 84 -8.40 -23.36 10.18
#